data_AF-A0A6V8EQP6-F1
#
_entry.id   AF-A0A6V8EQP6-F1
#
_cell.length_a   1.000
_cell.length_b   1.000
_cell.length_c   1.000
_cell.angle_alpha   90.00
_cell.angle_beta   90.00
_cell.angle_gamma   90.00
#
_symmetry.space_group_name_H-M   'P 1'
#
loop_
_entity.id
_entity.type
_entity.pdbx_description
1 polymer ?
#
loop_
_entity_poly.entity_id
_entity_poly.type
_entity_poly.pdbx_seq_one_letter_code
_entity_poly.pdbx_strand_id
1 'polypeptide(L)'
;MSPNPRNLAAGALRQKKADGKADASDLVFLAYDAKFPIEASRHPDSESPPSDPFDSLLLEWLNNVAGVIPAPWVVHDSDTEGASIESLCKETETWSREREAYGFEIDGLVIKVDDLEKRDLLGMTAHHPRWALAWKFPPEEATSVLLDVDWQTGRTGNITPVARIAPQRVGGVTVENTTLHNLGEVERLGIQIGDKVRIVRRGDVIPKIEASLGPATQHDIDGRVHADGEPFQGELPQRRRI
;
A
#
# COMPACT_ATOMS: atom_id res chain seq x y z
N MET A 1 9.89 -2.50 -17.35
CA MET A 1 8.60 -2.42 -16.64
C MET A 1 8.90 -2.33 -15.15
N SER A 2 8.59 -1.21 -14.50
CA SER A 2 8.64 -1.10 -13.04
C SER A 2 7.44 -1.85 -12.45
N PRO A 3 7.57 -2.56 -11.32
CA PRO A 3 6.46 -3.33 -10.75
C PRO A 3 5.35 -2.46 -10.13
N ASN A 4 5.63 -1.19 -9.81
CA ASN A 4 4.65 -0.21 -9.29
C ASN A 4 5.16 1.24 -9.44
N PRO A 5 4.29 2.25 -9.23
CA PRO A 5 4.65 3.68 -9.29
C PRO A 5 5.72 4.08 -8.27
N ARG A 6 5.71 3.53 -7.05
CA ARG A 6 6.73 3.83 -6.02
C ARG A 6 8.15 3.51 -6.50
N ASN A 7 8.33 2.31 -7.07
CA ASN A 7 9.62 1.85 -7.58
C ASN A 7 10.02 2.60 -8.86
N LEU A 8 9.04 3.04 -9.65
CA LEU A 8 9.28 3.86 -10.83
C LEU A 8 9.82 5.24 -10.42
N ALA A 9 9.15 5.92 -9.50
CA ALA A 9 9.56 7.23 -8.99
C ALA A 9 10.94 7.17 -8.31
N ALA A 10 11.19 6.17 -7.46
CA ALA A 10 12.50 5.99 -6.84
C ALA A 10 13.60 5.70 -7.88
N GLY A 11 13.28 4.92 -8.91
CA GLY A 11 14.18 4.63 -10.02
C GLY A 11 14.47 5.87 -10.88
N ALA A 12 13.47 6.75 -11.07
CA ALA A 12 13.60 8.02 -11.76
C ALA A 12 14.52 8.99 -11.01
N LEU A 13 14.30 9.17 -9.70
CA LEU A 13 15.09 10.06 -8.86
C LEU A 13 16.57 9.66 -8.71
N ARG A 14 16.89 8.37 -8.86
CA ARG A 14 18.24 7.82 -8.64
C ARG A 14 19.08 7.70 -9.91
N GLN A 15 18.64 8.29 -11.02
CA GLN A 15 19.38 8.23 -12.28
C GLN A 15 20.62 9.11 -12.21
N LYS A 16 21.73 8.62 -12.79
CA LYS A 16 22.99 9.39 -12.88
C LYS A 16 22.98 10.41 -14.01
N LYS A 17 22.10 10.23 -15.00
CA LYS A 17 21.96 11.08 -16.18
C LYS A 17 20.48 11.35 -16.42
N ALA A 18 20.19 12.49 -17.06
CA ALA A 18 18.83 12.95 -17.29
C ALA A 18 18.05 12.15 -18.37
N ASP A 19 18.74 11.32 -19.17
CA ASP A 19 18.19 10.57 -20.31
C ASP A 19 17.82 9.12 -19.97
N GLY A 20 17.31 8.86 -18.75
CA GLY A 20 17.08 7.50 -18.26
C GLY A 20 15.67 6.94 -18.46
N LYS A 21 15.23 6.12 -17.50
CA LYS A 21 14.00 5.28 -17.57
C LYS A 21 12.68 6.04 -17.42
N ALA A 22 12.73 7.32 -17.09
CA ALA A 22 11.59 8.20 -16.86
C ALA A 22 12.08 9.65 -16.97
N ASP A 23 11.23 10.55 -17.45
CA ASP A 23 11.52 11.98 -17.43
C ASP A 23 11.33 12.52 -16.00
N ALA A 24 12.24 13.38 -15.56
CA ALA A 24 12.09 14.06 -14.28
C ALA A 24 10.88 15.01 -14.28
N SER A 25 10.46 15.50 -15.45
CA SER A 25 9.25 16.33 -15.59
C SER A 25 7.95 15.60 -15.25
N ASP A 26 7.97 14.27 -15.28
CA ASP A 26 6.80 13.45 -14.96
C ASP A 26 6.62 13.27 -13.44
N LEU A 27 7.63 13.65 -12.64
CA LEU A 27 7.58 13.53 -11.20
C LEU A 27 6.80 14.69 -10.57
N VAL A 28 5.77 14.33 -9.82
CA VAL A 28 5.02 15.27 -8.98
C VAL A 28 5.48 15.13 -7.53
N PHE A 29 5.66 16.26 -6.84
CA PHE A 29 5.96 16.30 -5.42
C PHE A 29 4.81 16.96 -4.66
N LEU A 30 4.37 16.29 -3.59
CA LEU A 30 3.36 16.77 -2.67
C LEU A 30 3.96 16.79 -1.26
N ALA A 31 4.04 17.96 -0.64
CA ALA A 31 4.59 18.11 0.70
C ALA A 31 3.60 17.62 1.77
N TYR A 32 4.12 17.17 2.91
CA TYR A 32 3.27 16.77 4.03
C TYR A 32 3.77 17.30 5.38
N ASP A 33 4.91 17.96 5.42
CA ASP A 33 5.52 18.52 6.63
C ASP A 33 6.58 19.54 6.20
N ALA A 34 6.95 20.45 7.09
CA ALA A 34 8.07 21.34 6.94
C ALA A 34 8.89 21.37 8.23
N LYS A 35 10.22 21.40 8.08
CA LYS A 35 11.16 21.51 9.20
C LYS A 35 12.06 22.69 8.94
N PHE A 36 12.26 23.49 9.98
CA PHE A 36 13.06 24.71 9.91
C PHE A 36 14.33 24.54 10.73
N PRO A 37 15.47 25.05 10.24
CA PRO A 37 16.69 25.08 11.03
C PRO A 37 16.50 25.99 12.25
N ILE A 38 17.24 25.69 13.31
CA ILE A 38 17.31 26.56 14.48
C ILE A 38 17.83 27.95 14.08
N GLU A 39 17.47 28.97 14.85
CA GLU A 39 17.80 30.37 14.55
C GLU A 39 19.29 30.59 14.26
N ALA A 40 20.17 30.00 15.08
CA ALA A 40 21.62 30.11 14.91
C ALA A 40 22.17 29.48 13.61
N SER A 41 21.38 28.67 12.91
CA SER A 41 21.76 28.01 11.65
C SER A 41 21.03 28.58 10.43
N ARG A 42 20.26 29.66 10.60
CA ARG A 42 19.57 30.34 9.49
C ARG A 42 20.50 31.29 8.75
N HIS A 43 20.30 31.42 7.43
CA HIS A 43 20.94 32.49 6.67
C HIS A 43 20.35 33.85 7.12
N PRO A 44 21.15 34.93 7.21
CA PRO A 44 20.66 36.24 7.65
C PRO A 44 19.47 36.78 6.83
N ASP A 45 19.44 36.44 5.53
CA ASP A 45 18.37 36.86 4.62
C ASP A 45 17.16 35.92 4.61
N SER A 46 17.17 34.83 5.40
CA SER A 46 16.03 33.92 5.48
C SER A 46 14.89 34.53 6.27
N GLU A 47 13.70 34.54 5.69
CA GLU A 47 12.46 34.87 6.39
C GLU A 47 12.23 33.96 7.61
N SER A 48 11.48 34.47 8.58
CA SER A 48 11.11 33.70 9.76
C SER A 48 10.13 32.59 9.42
N PRO A 49 10.30 31.40 10.02
CA PRO A 49 9.34 30.32 9.83
C PRO A 49 7.97 30.72 10.39
N PRO A 50 6.89 30.13 9.87
CA PRO A 50 5.57 30.29 10.46
C PRO A 50 5.60 29.83 11.92
N SER A 51 4.90 30.56 12.78
CA SER A 51 4.81 30.30 14.22
C SER A 51 3.43 29.79 14.64
N ASP A 52 2.57 29.46 13.67
CA ASP A 52 1.23 28.95 13.92
C ASP A 52 1.27 27.63 14.68
N PRO A 53 0.35 27.39 15.64
CA PRO A 53 0.40 26.22 16.51
C PRO A 53 -0.16 24.96 15.85
N PHE A 54 -0.63 25.03 14.61
CA PHE A 54 -1.33 23.95 13.92
C PHE A 54 -0.60 23.53 12.63
N ASP A 55 -0.51 22.21 12.41
CA ASP A 55 0.07 21.62 11.19
C ASP A 55 -0.74 21.98 9.95
N SER A 56 -2.07 22.06 10.06
CA SER A 56 -2.96 22.52 8.99
C SER A 56 -2.59 23.90 8.46
N LEU A 57 -2.30 24.85 9.34
CA LEU A 57 -1.84 26.20 8.98
C LEU A 57 -0.42 26.17 8.37
N LEU A 58 0.43 25.25 8.80
CA LEU A 58 1.73 25.02 8.17
C LEU A 58 1.58 24.50 6.72
N LEU A 59 0.60 23.63 6.46
CA LEU A 59 0.28 23.16 5.11
C LEU A 59 -0.33 24.28 4.24
N GLU A 60 -1.15 25.16 4.81
CA GLU A 60 -1.63 26.36 4.12
C GLU A 60 -0.47 27.30 3.76
N TRP A 61 0.46 27.52 4.70
CA TRP A 61 1.66 28.32 4.46
C TRP A 61 2.54 27.73 3.35
N LEU A 62 2.74 26.41 3.33
CA LEU A 62 3.48 25.74 2.25
C LEU A 62 2.88 26.06 0.88
N ASN A 63 1.56 26.00 0.75
CA ASN A 63 0.88 26.27 -0.51
C ASN A 63 0.92 27.76 -0.88
N ASN A 64 0.51 28.61 0.05
CA ASN A 64 0.19 30.02 -0.24
C ASN A 64 1.42 30.93 -0.21
N VAL A 65 2.48 30.54 0.51
CA VAL A 65 3.69 31.35 0.72
C VAL A 65 4.90 30.68 0.09
N ALA A 66 5.16 29.40 0.42
CA ALA A 66 6.33 28.70 -0.11
C ALA A 66 6.16 28.24 -1.57
N GLY A 67 4.94 28.24 -2.10
CA GLY A 67 4.63 27.75 -3.46
C GLY A 67 4.81 26.24 -3.61
N VAL A 68 4.79 25.49 -2.51
CA VAL A 68 4.93 24.04 -2.48
C VAL A 68 3.56 23.43 -2.20
N ILE A 69 3.06 22.64 -3.14
CA ILE A 69 1.73 22.04 -3.03
C ILE A 69 1.77 20.93 -1.95
N PRO A 70 0.93 21.00 -0.91
CA PRO A 70 0.80 19.92 0.05
C PRO A 70 -0.02 18.76 -0.54
N ALA A 71 0.19 17.55 -0.02
CA ALA A 71 -0.73 16.44 -0.22
C ALA A 71 -2.12 16.83 0.31
N PRO A 72 -3.22 16.36 -0.31
CA PRO A 72 -4.55 16.71 0.17
C PRO A 72 -4.74 16.35 1.65
N TRP A 73 -5.41 17.23 2.37
CA TRP A 73 -5.61 17.11 3.81
C TRP A 73 -6.96 17.70 4.22
N VAL A 74 -7.44 17.29 5.39
CA VAL A 74 -8.64 17.81 6.02
C VAL A 74 -8.46 17.75 7.53
N VAL A 75 -8.95 18.77 8.24
CA VAL A 75 -8.98 18.79 9.71
C VAL A 75 -10.31 18.20 10.18
N HIS A 76 -10.22 17.21 11.07
CA HIS A 76 -11.37 16.65 11.75
C HIS A 76 -11.39 17.18 13.19
N ASP A 77 -12.29 18.13 13.43
CA ASP A 77 -12.57 18.66 14.77
C ASP A 77 -13.86 18.03 15.32
N SER A 78 -13.86 17.65 16.59
CA SER A 78 -14.97 16.93 17.23
C SER A 78 -14.87 17.02 18.75
N ASP A 79 -16.00 17.27 19.39
CA ASP A 79 -16.09 17.47 20.85
C ASP A 79 -15.93 16.17 21.67
N THR A 80 -15.96 15.01 21.01
CA THR A 80 -15.90 13.70 21.68
C THR A 80 -15.00 12.72 20.91
N GLU A 81 -14.32 11.84 21.65
CA GLU A 81 -13.47 10.79 21.08
C GLU A 81 -14.21 9.91 20.06
N GLY A 82 -15.45 9.49 20.38
CA GLY A 82 -16.25 8.65 19.49
C GLY A 82 -16.54 9.31 18.15
N ALA A 83 -16.90 10.60 18.16
CA ALA A 83 -17.14 11.37 16.94
C ALA A 83 -15.86 11.55 16.12
N SER A 84 -14.71 11.82 16.77
CA SER A 84 -13.41 11.91 16.07
C SER A 84 -13.07 10.60 15.37
N ILE A 85 -13.20 9.46 16.05
CA ILE A 85 -12.91 8.13 15.48
C ILE A 85 -13.85 7.84 14.31
N GLU A 86 -15.15 8.06 14.47
CA GLU A 86 -16.13 7.84 13.41
C GLU A 86 -15.81 8.69 12.18
N SER A 87 -15.47 9.97 12.37
CA SER A 87 -15.11 10.86 11.27
C SER A 87 -13.85 10.40 10.53
N LEU A 88 -12.81 9.97 11.25
CA LEU A 88 -11.56 9.47 10.64
C LEU A 88 -11.77 8.15 9.90
N CYS A 89 -12.60 7.24 10.44
CA CYS A 89 -12.99 6.00 9.78
C CYS A 89 -13.75 6.29 8.48
N LYS A 90 -14.73 7.19 8.53
CA LYS A 90 -15.52 7.58 7.35
C LYS A 90 -14.67 8.24 6.27
N GLU A 91 -13.71 9.09 6.66
CA GLU A 91 -12.75 9.68 5.73
C GLU A 91 -11.93 8.58 5.04
N THR A 92 -11.38 7.64 5.82
CA THR A 92 -10.63 6.50 5.29
C THR A 92 -11.45 5.68 4.29
N GLU A 93 -12.71 5.37 4.60
CA GLU A 93 -13.60 4.62 3.71
C GLU A 93 -13.88 5.36 2.40
N THR A 94 -14.04 6.68 2.46
CA THR A 94 -14.29 7.53 1.30
C THR A 94 -13.07 7.52 0.38
N TRP A 95 -11.89 7.80 0.92
CA TRP A 95 -10.62 7.76 0.19
C TRP A 95 -10.30 6.38 -0.38
N SER A 96 -10.62 5.31 0.35
CA SER A 96 -10.44 3.94 -0.12
C SER A 96 -11.33 3.64 -1.34
N ARG A 97 -12.58 4.11 -1.32
CA ARG A 97 -13.55 3.88 -2.41
C ARG A 97 -13.20 4.66 -3.68
N GLU A 98 -12.67 5.87 -3.52
CA GLU A 98 -12.34 6.76 -4.63
C GLU A 98 -10.89 6.60 -5.12
N ARG A 99 -10.13 5.68 -4.52
CA ARG A 99 -8.70 5.47 -4.76
C ARG A 99 -8.31 5.40 -6.24
N GLU A 100 -9.10 4.73 -7.07
CA GLU A 100 -8.82 4.56 -8.50
C GLU A 100 -8.99 5.86 -9.31
N ALA A 101 -9.69 6.86 -8.78
CA ALA A 101 -9.92 8.14 -9.44
C ALA A 101 -8.79 9.15 -9.20
N TYR A 102 -7.91 8.92 -8.22
CA TYR A 102 -6.80 9.83 -7.95
C TYR A 102 -5.69 9.69 -8.98
N GLY A 103 -5.02 10.80 -9.30
CA GLY A 103 -3.92 10.84 -10.27
C GLY A 103 -2.62 10.14 -9.80
N PHE A 104 -2.65 9.50 -8.63
CA PHE A 104 -1.53 8.78 -8.04
C PHE A 104 -2.04 7.64 -7.16
N GLU A 105 -1.25 6.57 -7.04
CA GLU A 105 -1.57 5.47 -6.12
C GLU A 105 -1.31 5.87 -4.66
N ILE A 106 -2.25 5.52 -3.80
CA ILE A 106 -2.16 5.65 -2.33
C ILE A 106 -2.42 4.29 -1.66
N ASP A 107 -1.90 4.04 -0.46
CA ASP A 107 -2.12 2.79 0.30
C ASP A 107 -2.80 3.00 1.66
N GLY A 108 -3.24 4.23 1.94
CA GLY A 108 -3.90 4.63 3.17
C GLY A 108 -3.89 6.14 3.38
N LEU A 109 -4.28 6.55 4.58
CA LEU A 109 -4.20 7.92 5.06
C LEU A 109 -3.15 8.04 6.17
N VAL A 110 -2.61 9.24 6.38
CA VAL A 110 -1.80 9.56 7.54
C VAL A 110 -2.61 10.45 8.47
N ILE A 111 -2.96 9.93 9.63
CA ILE A 111 -3.67 10.67 10.67
C ILE A 111 -2.61 11.31 11.56
N LYS A 112 -2.74 12.61 11.82
CA LYS A 112 -1.82 13.37 12.68
C LYS A 112 -2.60 14.20 13.67
N VAL A 113 -2.04 14.37 14.87
CA VAL A 113 -2.48 15.43 15.79
C VAL A 113 -2.15 16.77 15.16
N ASP A 114 -3.14 17.64 14.98
CA ASP A 114 -2.94 18.93 14.29
C ASP A 114 -2.12 19.93 15.13
N ASP A 115 -2.39 19.97 16.44
CA ASP A 115 -1.70 20.81 17.41
C ASP A 115 -0.23 20.41 17.60
N LEU A 116 0.68 21.31 17.25
CA LEU A 116 2.12 21.09 17.24
C LEU A 116 2.72 21.00 18.64
N GLU A 117 2.18 21.73 19.63
CA GLU A 117 2.67 21.63 21.02
C GLU A 117 2.37 20.25 21.61
N LYS A 118 1.20 19.68 21.26
CA LYS A 118 0.85 18.31 21.66
C LYS A 118 1.77 17.27 21.03
N ARG A 119 2.31 17.51 19.84
CA ARG A 119 3.27 16.59 19.20
C ARG A 119 4.56 16.48 20.02
N ASP A 120 5.06 17.58 20.56
CA ASP A 120 6.24 17.60 21.41
C ASP A 120 6.01 16.86 22.73
N LEU A 121 4.85 17.05 23.35
CA LEU A 121 4.45 16.33 24.56
C LEU A 121 4.33 14.81 24.34
N LEU A 122 3.78 14.40 23.19
CA LEU A 122 3.65 12.99 22.81
C LEU A 122 5.01 12.38 22.45
N GLY A 123 5.90 13.16 21.83
CA GLY A 123 7.25 12.74 21.46
C GLY A 123 7.27 11.57 20.46
N MET A 124 8.32 10.76 20.54
CA MET A 124 8.63 9.71 19.58
C MET A 124 9.04 8.41 20.26
N THR A 125 8.85 7.29 19.57
CA THR A 125 9.52 6.02 19.89
C THR A 125 10.90 5.98 19.23
N ALA A 126 11.63 4.87 19.34
CA ALA A 126 12.91 4.68 18.65
C ALA A 126 12.80 4.77 17.11
N HIS A 127 11.60 4.59 16.54
CA HIS A 127 11.40 4.49 15.09
C HIS A 127 10.28 5.36 14.51
N HIS A 128 9.32 5.83 15.30
CA HIS A 128 8.18 6.59 14.79
C HIS A 128 7.60 7.57 15.83
N PRO A 129 7.01 8.71 15.39
CA PRO A 129 6.32 9.64 16.29
C PRO A 129 5.09 8.99 16.93
N ARG A 130 4.71 9.46 18.13
CA ARG A 130 3.49 8.99 18.82
C ARG A 130 2.22 9.74 18.39
N TRP A 131 2.40 10.87 17.72
CA TRP A 131 1.33 11.79 17.31
C TRP A 131 0.85 11.59 15.86
N ALA A 132 1.42 10.62 15.13
CA ALA A 132 0.99 10.28 13.78
C ALA A 132 0.87 8.77 13.58
N LEU A 133 -0.09 8.39 12.72
CA LEU A 133 -0.41 7.01 12.40
C LEU A 133 -0.69 6.87 10.91
N ALA A 134 0.01 5.94 10.26
CA ALA A 134 -0.33 5.51 8.91
C ALA A 134 -1.49 4.52 8.97
N TRP A 135 -2.70 4.96 8.64
CA TRP A 135 -3.92 4.17 8.62
C TRP A 135 -4.13 3.59 7.22
N LYS A 136 -3.67 2.36 7.03
CA LYS A 136 -3.70 1.68 5.73
C LYS A 136 -5.11 1.27 5.34
N PHE A 137 -5.40 1.34 4.04
CA PHE A 137 -6.64 0.76 3.52
C PHE A 137 -6.66 -0.76 3.74
N PRO A 138 -7.86 -1.35 3.82
CA PRO A 138 -8.00 -2.79 3.77
C PRO A 138 -7.25 -3.35 2.55
N PRO A 139 -6.57 -4.50 2.68
CA PRO A 139 -5.94 -5.13 1.53
C PRO A 139 -6.99 -5.44 0.47
N GLU A 140 -6.57 -5.38 -0.79
CA GLU A 140 -7.41 -5.88 -1.86
C GLU A 140 -7.46 -7.40 -1.78
N GLU A 141 -8.68 -7.92 -1.69
CA GLU A 141 -8.96 -9.34 -1.66
C GLU A 141 -9.54 -9.78 -3.00
N ALA A 142 -9.17 -10.98 -3.44
CA ALA A 142 -9.86 -11.66 -4.53
C ALA A 142 -9.93 -13.15 -4.26
N THR A 143 -10.74 -13.84 -5.06
CA THR A 143 -10.81 -15.30 -5.02
C THR A 143 -10.25 -15.93 -6.28
N SER A 144 -9.48 -16.99 -6.11
CA SER A 144 -8.98 -17.81 -7.20
C SER A 144 -9.13 -19.30 -6.87
N VAL A 145 -8.60 -20.17 -7.72
CA VAL A 145 -8.54 -21.60 -7.54
C VAL A 145 -7.08 -22.02 -7.42
N LEU A 146 -6.76 -22.84 -6.41
CA LEU A 146 -5.44 -23.45 -6.29
C LEU A 146 -5.31 -24.58 -7.33
N LEU A 147 -4.45 -24.38 -8.32
CA LEU A 147 -4.23 -25.33 -9.41
C LEU A 147 -3.18 -26.37 -9.07
N ASP A 148 -2.08 -25.95 -8.45
CA ASP A 148 -0.99 -26.84 -8.01
C ASP A 148 -0.09 -26.14 -6.98
N VAL A 149 0.87 -26.88 -6.42
CA VAL A 149 1.91 -26.32 -5.54
C VAL A 149 3.30 -26.76 -6.01
N ASP A 150 4.13 -25.78 -6.36
CA ASP A 150 5.56 -25.98 -6.63
C ASP A 150 6.35 -25.87 -5.33
N TRP A 151 7.38 -26.72 -5.19
CA TRP A 151 8.29 -26.68 -4.05
C TRP A 151 9.66 -26.14 -4.49
N GLN A 152 10.04 -24.97 -3.96
CA GLN A 152 11.29 -24.31 -4.31
C GLN A 152 12.31 -24.43 -3.19
N THR A 153 13.55 -24.78 -3.54
CA THR A 153 14.66 -24.84 -2.58
C THR A 153 15.44 -23.53 -2.61
N GLY A 154 15.45 -22.81 -1.49
CA GLY A 154 16.21 -21.58 -1.30
C GLY A 154 17.70 -21.80 -1.11
N ARG A 155 18.51 -20.73 -1.18
CA ARG A 155 19.98 -20.77 -1.04
C ARG A 155 20.47 -21.38 0.29
N THR A 156 19.66 -21.31 1.34
CA THR A 156 19.97 -21.86 2.66
C THR A 156 19.41 -23.27 2.86
N GLY A 157 18.85 -23.90 1.83
CA GLY A 157 18.21 -25.22 1.89
C GLY A 157 16.75 -25.21 2.36
N ASN A 158 16.18 -24.04 2.68
CA ASN A 158 14.77 -23.92 3.04
C ASN A 158 13.89 -24.28 1.84
N ILE A 159 12.93 -25.18 2.06
CA ILE A 159 11.93 -25.57 1.06
C ILE A 159 10.68 -24.70 1.23
N THR A 160 10.32 -23.95 0.20
CA THR A 160 9.20 -23.00 0.22
C THR A 160 8.11 -23.46 -0.76
N PRO A 161 6.86 -23.67 -0.29
CA PRO A 161 5.73 -23.93 -1.16
C PRO A 161 5.28 -22.65 -1.87
N VAL A 162 5.08 -22.76 -3.18
CA VAL A 162 4.55 -21.71 -4.05
C VAL A 162 3.28 -22.23 -4.72
N ALA A 163 2.16 -21.59 -4.42
CA ALA A 163 0.88 -21.92 -5.02
C ALA A 163 0.81 -21.41 -6.46
N ARG A 164 0.47 -22.30 -7.39
CA ARG A 164 -0.02 -21.95 -8.73
C ARG A 164 -1.53 -21.78 -8.64
N ILE A 165 -2.02 -20.61 -9.01
CA ILE A 165 -3.44 -20.29 -8.94
C ILE A 165 -3.97 -19.96 -10.34
N ALA A 166 -5.28 -20.11 -10.52
CA ALA A 166 -5.91 -19.59 -11.73
C ALA A 166 -5.68 -18.05 -11.80
N PRO A 167 -5.42 -17.47 -12.98
CA PRO A 167 -5.12 -16.04 -13.07
C PRO A 167 -6.19 -15.17 -12.43
N GLN A 168 -5.81 -14.26 -11.54
CA GLN A 168 -6.74 -13.38 -10.84
C GLN A 168 -6.16 -11.97 -10.69
N ARG A 169 -6.92 -10.94 -11.07
CA ARG A 169 -6.52 -9.55 -10.83
C ARG A 169 -6.74 -9.17 -9.36
N VAL A 170 -5.69 -8.66 -8.70
CA VAL A 170 -5.67 -8.18 -7.30
C VAL A 170 -4.68 -7.01 -7.18
N GLY A 171 -5.11 -5.84 -6.72
CA GLY A 171 -4.20 -4.67 -6.61
C GLY A 171 -3.80 -4.10 -7.96
N GLY A 172 -4.63 -4.25 -9.00
CA GLY A 172 -4.30 -3.80 -10.35
C GLY A 172 -3.37 -4.72 -11.15
N VAL A 173 -2.77 -5.76 -10.54
CA VAL A 173 -1.93 -6.77 -11.23
C VAL A 173 -2.62 -8.12 -11.30
N THR A 174 -2.34 -8.91 -12.33
CA THR A 174 -2.78 -10.31 -12.42
C THR A 174 -1.80 -11.22 -11.68
N VAL A 175 -2.32 -11.98 -10.72
CA VAL A 175 -1.58 -12.94 -9.90
C VAL A 175 -1.88 -14.34 -10.40
N GLU A 176 -0.81 -15.09 -10.70
CA GLU A 176 -0.87 -16.50 -11.12
C GLU A 176 -0.06 -17.41 -10.18
N ASN A 177 0.84 -16.80 -9.41
CA ASN A 177 1.67 -17.50 -8.43
C ASN A 177 1.69 -16.69 -7.13
N THR A 178 1.61 -17.38 -6.01
CA THR A 178 1.62 -16.74 -4.69
C THR A 178 2.28 -17.63 -3.66
N THR A 179 2.91 -17.02 -2.65
CA THR A 179 3.58 -17.81 -1.61
C THR A 179 2.57 -18.47 -0.67
N LEU A 180 2.90 -19.69 -0.24
CA LEU A 180 2.27 -20.37 0.91
C LEU A 180 3.16 -20.27 2.16
N HIS A 181 4.21 -19.44 2.12
CA HIS A 181 5.22 -19.23 3.17
C HIS A 181 6.03 -20.46 3.57
N ASN A 182 5.41 -21.49 4.15
CA ASN A 182 6.04 -22.71 4.64
C ASN A 182 5.00 -23.83 4.80
N LEU A 183 5.45 -25.05 5.08
CA LEU A 183 4.55 -26.20 5.28
C LEU A 183 3.54 -26.00 6.42
N GLY A 184 3.95 -25.39 7.54
CA GLY A 184 3.06 -25.14 8.67
C GLY A 184 1.88 -24.22 8.31
N GLU A 185 2.08 -23.30 7.37
CA GLU A 185 1.00 -22.45 6.86
C GLU A 185 0.06 -23.23 5.93
N VAL A 186 0.57 -24.15 5.12
CA VAL A 186 -0.27 -25.08 4.32
C VAL A 186 -1.17 -25.92 5.24
N GLU A 187 -0.59 -26.46 6.31
CA GLU A 187 -1.32 -27.24 7.32
C GLU A 187 -2.35 -26.39 8.06
N ARG A 188 -1.98 -25.17 8.49
CA ARG A 188 -2.88 -24.23 9.17
C ARG A 188 -4.08 -23.85 8.30
N LEU A 189 -3.84 -23.62 7.00
CA LEU A 189 -4.90 -23.29 6.04
C LEU A 189 -5.78 -24.49 5.70
N GLY A 190 -5.29 -25.72 5.88
CA GLY A 190 -5.99 -26.96 5.51
C GLY A 190 -6.31 -27.05 4.01
N ILE A 191 -5.54 -26.32 3.21
CA ILE A 191 -5.79 -26.10 1.79
C ILE A 191 -5.47 -27.33 0.94
N GLN A 192 -6.26 -27.56 -0.10
CA GLN A 192 -6.09 -28.65 -1.05
C GLN A 192 -6.01 -28.11 -2.48
N ILE A 193 -5.29 -28.81 -3.36
CA ILE A 193 -5.37 -28.54 -4.80
C ILE A 193 -6.82 -28.71 -5.24
N GLY A 194 -7.31 -27.80 -6.08
CA GLY A 194 -8.72 -27.71 -6.48
C GLY A 194 -9.61 -26.94 -5.50
N ASP A 195 -9.07 -26.37 -4.41
CA ASP A 195 -9.83 -25.47 -3.54
C ASP A 195 -9.94 -24.07 -4.15
N LYS A 196 -11.06 -23.41 -3.87
CA LYS A 196 -11.22 -21.97 -4.00
C LYS A 196 -10.47 -21.30 -2.84
N VAL A 197 -9.69 -20.28 -3.15
CA VAL A 197 -8.79 -19.62 -2.20
C VAL A 197 -9.04 -18.12 -2.16
N ARG A 198 -8.89 -17.54 -0.98
CA ARG A 198 -8.84 -16.08 -0.80
C ARG A 198 -7.39 -15.62 -0.88
N ILE A 199 -7.12 -14.71 -1.80
CA ILE A 199 -5.82 -14.09 -1.99
C ILE A 199 -5.94 -12.64 -1.55
N VAL A 200 -4.96 -12.19 -0.78
CA VAL A 200 -4.87 -10.81 -0.32
C VAL A 200 -3.57 -10.19 -0.78
N ARG A 201 -3.66 -8.94 -1.25
CA ARG A 201 -2.50 -8.12 -1.55
C ARG A 201 -2.52 -6.88 -0.66
N ARG A 202 -1.54 -6.78 0.24
CA ARG A 202 -1.39 -5.65 1.16
C ARG A 202 -0.53 -4.58 0.49
N GLY A 203 -1.17 -3.58 -0.12
CA GLY A 203 -0.49 -2.53 -0.87
C GLY A 203 0.41 -3.09 -1.98
N ASP A 204 1.65 -2.62 -2.05
CA ASP A 204 2.65 -3.04 -3.04
C ASP A 204 3.38 -4.37 -2.76
N VAL A 205 2.94 -5.12 -1.75
CA VAL A 205 3.62 -6.34 -1.28
C VAL A 205 3.19 -7.57 -2.08
N ILE A 206 4.03 -8.63 -2.03
CA ILE A 206 3.78 -9.96 -2.60
C ILE A 206 2.42 -10.50 -2.13
N PRO A 207 1.53 -10.93 -3.05
CA PRO A 207 0.27 -11.59 -2.70
C PRO A 207 0.49 -12.82 -1.83
N LYS A 208 -0.51 -13.15 -0.99
CA LYS A 208 -0.54 -14.39 -0.23
C LYS A 208 -1.94 -14.98 -0.17
N ILE A 209 -2.03 -16.28 0.05
CA ILE A 209 -3.30 -16.95 0.36
C ILE A 209 -3.60 -16.75 1.85
N GLU A 210 -4.82 -16.34 2.18
CA GLU A 210 -5.23 -16.11 3.57
C GLU A 210 -6.20 -17.19 4.10
N ALA A 211 -6.99 -17.80 3.20
CA ALA A 211 -7.94 -18.85 3.55
C ALA A 211 -8.24 -19.79 2.37
N SER A 212 -8.48 -21.06 2.67
CA SER A 212 -9.25 -21.96 1.80
C SER A 212 -10.75 -21.69 2.01
N LEU A 213 -11.50 -21.59 0.92
CA LEU A 213 -12.95 -21.39 0.89
C LEU A 213 -13.69 -22.68 0.53
N GLY A 214 -12.99 -23.82 0.47
CA GLY A 214 -13.54 -25.13 0.12
C GLY A 214 -13.37 -25.48 -1.37
N PRO A 215 -13.99 -26.59 -1.83
CA PRO A 215 -13.86 -27.06 -3.21
C PRO A 215 -14.30 -26.00 -4.23
N ALA A 216 -13.47 -25.75 -5.25
CA ALA A 216 -13.85 -24.92 -6.39
C ALA A 216 -14.68 -25.72 -7.41
N THR A 217 -15.26 -24.98 -8.36
CA THR A 217 -15.96 -25.50 -9.54
C THR A 217 -15.31 -24.97 -10.81
N GLN A 218 -15.62 -25.57 -11.97
CA GLN A 218 -15.10 -25.09 -13.26
C GLN A 218 -15.48 -23.62 -13.53
N HIS A 219 -16.67 -23.21 -13.10
CA HIS A 219 -17.12 -21.82 -13.21
C HIS A 219 -16.25 -20.82 -12.44
N ASP A 220 -15.50 -21.27 -11.42
CA ASP A 220 -14.54 -20.41 -10.72
C ASP A 220 -13.27 -20.15 -11.54
N ILE A 221 -13.04 -20.88 -12.65
CA ILE A 221 -11.88 -20.78 -13.54
C ILE A 221 -12.24 -20.10 -14.87
N ASP A 222 -13.45 -20.33 -15.37
CA ASP A 222 -13.89 -19.89 -16.69
C ASP A 222 -13.77 -18.36 -16.89
N GLY A 223 -13.32 -17.95 -18.07
CA GLY A 223 -13.22 -16.54 -18.46
C GLY A 223 -12.07 -15.75 -17.82
N ARG A 224 -11.17 -16.41 -17.07
CA ARG A 224 -9.94 -15.79 -16.57
C ARG A 224 -8.98 -15.46 -17.70
N VAL A 225 -8.10 -14.50 -17.45
CA VAL A 225 -7.13 -13.96 -18.42
C VAL A 225 -5.77 -13.86 -17.76
N HIS A 226 -4.73 -14.25 -18.50
CA HIS A 226 -3.34 -14.13 -18.08
C HIS A 226 -2.90 -12.68 -17.92
N ALA A 227 -1.74 -12.48 -17.28
CA ALA A 227 -1.16 -11.15 -17.12
C ALA A 227 -0.84 -10.43 -18.45
N ASP A 228 -0.63 -11.18 -19.54
CA ASP A 228 -0.37 -10.67 -20.89
C ASP A 228 -1.65 -10.38 -21.70
N GLY A 229 -2.83 -10.69 -21.17
CA GLY A 229 -4.12 -10.47 -21.81
C GLY A 229 -4.66 -11.68 -22.58
N GLU A 230 -3.92 -12.78 -22.67
CA GLU A 230 -4.39 -14.00 -23.34
C GLU A 230 -5.42 -14.77 -22.49
N PRO A 231 -6.46 -15.38 -23.09
CA PRO A 231 -7.44 -16.18 -22.36
C PRO A 231 -6.80 -17.37 -21.63
N PHE A 232 -7.17 -17.58 -20.37
CA PHE A 232 -6.74 -18.75 -19.61
C PHE A 232 -7.58 -19.97 -20.00
N GLN A 233 -6.95 -21.02 -20.52
CA GLN A 233 -7.60 -22.28 -20.91
C GLN A 233 -7.24 -23.42 -19.93
N GLY A 234 -7.57 -23.24 -18.65
CA GLY A 234 -7.33 -24.25 -17.61
C GLY A 234 -8.58 -25.05 -17.24
N GLU A 235 -8.39 -26.32 -16.92
CA GLU A 235 -9.40 -27.18 -16.31
C GLU A 235 -9.23 -27.23 -14.78
N LEU A 236 -10.34 -27.40 -14.07
CA LEU A 236 -10.31 -27.62 -12.62
C LEU A 236 -9.58 -28.93 -12.30
N PRO A 237 -8.48 -28.92 -11.54
CA PRO A 237 -7.79 -30.14 -11.17
C PRO A 237 -8.63 -30.99 -10.22
N GLN A 238 -8.35 -32.30 -10.22
CA GLN A 238 -8.94 -33.19 -9.21
C GLN A 238 -8.53 -32.75 -7.81
N ARG A 239 -9.53 -32.59 -6.94
CA ARG A 239 -9.29 -32.16 -5.57
C ARG A 239 -8.45 -33.17 -4.80
N ARG A 240 -7.27 -32.75 -4.31
CA ARG A 240 -6.34 -33.62 -3.58
C ARG A 240 -5.51 -32.85 -2.55
N ARG A 241 -5.02 -33.56 -1.53
CA ARG A 241 -4.06 -33.02 -0.57
C ARG A 241 -2.74 -32.64 -1.25
N ILE A 242 -2.12 -31.58 -0.74
CA ILE A 242 -0.78 -31.10 -1.09
C ILE A 242 0.26 -32.03 -0.45
#